data_AF-A0A6L8NB74-F1
#
_entry.id   AF-A0A6L8NB74-F1
#
_cell.length_a   1.000
_cell.length_b   1.000
_cell.length_c   1.000
_cell.angle_alpha   90.00
_cell.angle_beta   90.00
_cell.angle_gamma   90.00
#
_symmetry.space_group_name_H-M   'P 1'
#
loop_
_entity.id
_entity.type
_entity.pdbx_description
1 polymer ?
#
loop_
_entity_poly.entity_id
_entity_poly.type
_entity_poly.pdbx_seq_one_letter_code
_entity_poly.pdbx_strand_id
1 'polypeptide(L)'
;MTSHTASTLPARITLSLRDGAEIAAVATGEQYKWAETALRAAGWQRTGNGVYTRPAADLKAAELALTTLVHFARRHRAAVVTSTRPYLGNIADTIAHQLPGPWVPTVEIYSHPLWQEDLVPWLWDSGELTRAVRAGQVTHAAKLTNAAAGVDLLLVERPGHPAGYVIGAFASDGFDDNFENPYSPASIVLPQDPYRAAATIVDRYLPAYHQALRTRRSTVVASALARIRDEHTELQHTVPHPGPADEDRFIDVAWYDVLNIVKHAPPLIEHSRRGPLPPEDSTAITDLATALSVGARVVDGWQGLPSTARHAPTPEGDIPDLKTIRNRTIRPVIESVLAHGDTLLHHTHTNAPGRAPAPAPATPALPPAPAPARHR
;
A
#
# COMPACT_ATOMS: atom_id res chain seq x y z
N MET A 1 0.15 -16.07 -45.39
CA MET A 1 0.27 -17.42 -44.80
C MET A 1 0.03 -17.30 -43.31
N THR A 2 -1.09 -17.88 -42.91
CA THR A 2 -1.69 -18.08 -41.59
C THR A 2 -0.73 -18.15 -40.40
N SER A 3 -0.77 -17.13 -39.54
CA SER A 3 -0.42 -17.26 -38.12
C SER A 3 -1.74 -17.30 -37.34
N HIS A 4 -2.01 -18.46 -36.76
CA HIS A 4 -3.20 -18.77 -35.98
C HIS A 4 -3.13 -18.01 -34.64
N THR A 5 -3.74 -16.83 -34.57
CA THR A 5 -4.08 -16.20 -33.29
C THR A 5 -5.08 -17.10 -32.59
N ALA A 6 -4.68 -17.74 -31.49
CA ALA A 6 -5.62 -18.37 -30.58
C ALA A 6 -6.63 -17.30 -30.16
N SER A 7 -7.84 -17.37 -30.72
CA SER A 7 -8.95 -16.44 -30.49
C SER A 7 -9.29 -16.45 -29.01
N THR A 8 -8.70 -15.56 -28.25
CA THR A 8 -9.06 -15.32 -26.86
C THR A 8 -10.41 -14.61 -26.91
N LEU A 9 -11.47 -15.33 -26.52
CA LEU A 9 -12.80 -14.72 -26.43
C LEU A 9 -12.74 -13.47 -25.55
N PRO A 10 -13.44 -12.38 -25.93
CA PRO A 10 -13.32 -11.09 -25.25
C PRO A 10 -13.93 -11.09 -23.84
N ALA A 11 -14.62 -12.17 -23.47
CA ALA A 11 -15.17 -12.42 -22.14
C ALA A 11 -14.80 -13.83 -21.67
N ARG A 12 -14.49 -13.96 -20.38
CA ARG A 12 -14.09 -15.21 -19.72
C ARG A 12 -14.79 -15.33 -18.37
N ILE A 13 -15.17 -16.55 -18.03
CA ILE A 13 -15.72 -16.97 -16.74
C ILE A 13 -14.75 -18.00 -16.17
N THR A 14 -14.11 -17.69 -15.05
CA THR A 14 -13.22 -18.60 -14.34
C THR A 14 -13.97 -19.19 -13.15
N LEU A 15 -14.06 -20.53 -13.10
CA LEU A 15 -14.73 -21.27 -12.04
C LEU A 15 -13.70 -21.83 -11.05
N SER A 16 -13.91 -21.65 -9.76
CA SER A 16 -13.06 -22.18 -8.68
C SER A 16 -13.92 -22.73 -7.55
N LEU A 17 -13.43 -23.75 -6.84
CA LEU A 17 -14.12 -24.27 -5.67
C LEU A 17 -13.96 -23.32 -4.48
N ARG A 18 -15.08 -23.06 -3.81
CA ARG A 18 -15.18 -22.28 -2.58
C ARG A 18 -15.69 -23.19 -1.46
N ASP A 19 -14.91 -23.28 -0.40
CA ASP A 19 -15.17 -24.02 0.85
C ASP A 19 -15.50 -25.52 0.66
N GLY A 20 -15.15 -26.07 -0.51
CA GLY A 20 -15.47 -27.45 -0.90
C GLY A 20 -16.96 -27.72 -1.17
N ALA A 21 -17.85 -26.73 -0.97
CA ALA A 21 -19.29 -26.88 -1.04
C ALA A 21 -19.98 -25.88 -1.99
N GLU A 22 -19.24 -24.90 -2.50
CA GLU A 22 -19.73 -23.90 -3.47
C GLU A 22 -18.77 -23.76 -4.66
N ILE A 23 -19.30 -23.30 -5.78
CA ILE A 23 -18.52 -22.89 -6.94
C ILE A 23 -18.56 -21.37 -7.00
N ALA A 24 -17.40 -20.73 -6.99
CA ALA A 24 -17.21 -19.32 -7.26
C ALA A 24 -16.88 -19.12 -8.75
N ALA A 25 -17.47 -18.10 -9.35
CA ALA A 25 -17.28 -17.71 -10.74
C ALA A 25 -16.87 -16.23 -10.81
N VAL A 26 -15.75 -15.98 -11.50
CA VAL A 26 -15.23 -14.63 -11.75
C VAL A 26 -15.33 -14.32 -13.23
N ALA A 27 -16.04 -13.24 -13.57
CA ALA A 27 -16.22 -12.75 -14.93
C ALA A 27 -15.16 -11.69 -15.27
N THR A 28 -14.34 -11.95 -16.30
CA THR A 28 -13.27 -11.06 -16.75
C THR A 28 -13.21 -10.90 -18.27
N GLY A 29 -12.40 -9.95 -18.75
CA GLY A 29 -12.17 -9.63 -20.16
C GLY A 29 -12.74 -8.27 -20.57
N GLU A 30 -12.35 -7.78 -21.74
CA GLU A 30 -12.85 -6.50 -22.30
C GLU A 30 -14.38 -6.44 -22.38
N GLN A 31 -15.02 -7.59 -22.62
CA GLN A 31 -16.47 -7.73 -22.68
C GLN A 31 -17.03 -8.49 -21.46
N TYR A 32 -16.44 -8.35 -20.27
CA TYR A 32 -16.84 -9.06 -19.05
C TYR A 32 -18.36 -8.99 -18.75
N LYS A 33 -19.05 -7.91 -19.16
CA LYS A 33 -20.52 -7.77 -19.04
C LYS A 33 -21.30 -8.89 -19.74
N TRP A 34 -20.76 -9.46 -20.82
CA TRP A 34 -21.34 -10.63 -21.48
C TRP A 34 -21.21 -11.88 -20.61
N ALA A 35 -20.06 -12.08 -19.97
CA ALA A 35 -19.85 -13.16 -19.01
C ALA A 35 -20.78 -13.01 -17.78
N GLU A 36 -20.92 -11.80 -17.23
CA GLU A 36 -21.88 -11.54 -16.14
C GLU A 36 -23.33 -11.81 -16.56
N THR A 37 -23.70 -11.47 -17.80
CA THR A 37 -25.05 -11.71 -18.32
C THR A 37 -25.32 -13.20 -18.45
N ALA A 38 -24.35 -13.98 -18.92
CA ALA A 38 -24.45 -15.43 -18.98
C ALA A 38 -24.61 -16.06 -17.59
N LEU A 39 -23.85 -15.58 -16.58
CA LEU A 39 -23.95 -16.04 -15.20
C LEU A 39 -25.34 -15.74 -14.61
N ARG A 40 -25.85 -14.51 -14.80
CA ARG A 40 -27.21 -14.13 -14.36
C ARG A 40 -28.29 -14.97 -15.03
N ALA A 41 -28.20 -15.18 -16.34
CA ALA A 41 -29.15 -16.02 -17.09
C ALA A 41 -29.11 -17.50 -16.66
N ALA A 42 -27.95 -17.98 -16.23
CA ALA A 42 -27.78 -19.33 -15.66
C ALA A 42 -28.16 -19.43 -14.17
N GLY A 43 -28.69 -18.36 -13.56
CA GLY A 43 -29.20 -18.36 -12.18
C GLY A 43 -28.12 -18.31 -11.10
N TRP A 44 -26.93 -17.79 -11.41
CA TRP A 44 -25.87 -17.57 -10.43
C TRP A 44 -26.15 -16.32 -9.59
N GLN A 45 -25.81 -16.38 -8.30
CA GLN A 45 -26.04 -15.27 -7.37
C GLN A 45 -24.79 -14.41 -7.27
N ARG A 46 -24.94 -13.08 -7.40
CA ARG A 46 -23.83 -12.14 -7.28
C ARG A 46 -23.66 -11.70 -5.82
N THR A 47 -22.46 -11.84 -5.29
CA THR A 47 -22.10 -11.36 -3.95
C THR A 47 -21.72 -9.87 -3.98
N GLY A 48 -21.63 -9.24 -2.80
CA GLY A 48 -21.31 -7.80 -2.68
C GLY A 48 -19.95 -7.39 -3.28
N ASN A 49 -18.99 -8.32 -3.31
CA ASN A 49 -17.67 -8.13 -3.91
C ASN A 49 -17.60 -8.47 -5.41
N GLY A 50 -18.73 -8.73 -6.06
CA GLY A 50 -18.81 -8.94 -7.52
C GLY A 50 -18.54 -10.36 -8.00
N VAL A 51 -18.26 -11.31 -7.11
CA VAL A 51 -18.14 -12.74 -7.43
C VAL A 51 -19.53 -13.37 -7.60
N TYR A 52 -19.62 -14.40 -8.44
CA TYR A 52 -20.85 -15.16 -8.62
C TYR A 52 -20.72 -16.51 -7.93
N THR A 53 -21.72 -16.93 -7.17
CA THR A 53 -21.68 -18.21 -6.45
C THR A 53 -22.84 -19.12 -6.81
N ARG A 54 -22.59 -20.43 -6.68
CA ARG A 54 -23.58 -21.48 -6.80
C ARG A 54 -23.27 -22.61 -5.80
N PRO A 55 -24.26 -23.12 -5.06
CA PRO A 55 -24.07 -24.30 -4.23
C PRO A 55 -23.67 -25.53 -5.06
N ALA A 56 -22.74 -26.33 -4.54
CA ALA A 56 -22.22 -27.54 -5.17
C ALA A 56 -22.60 -28.83 -4.40
N ALA A 57 -23.34 -28.71 -3.29
CA ALA A 57 -23.70 -29.85 -2.44
C ALA A 57 -24.57 -30.92 -3.15
N ASP A 58 -25.45 -30.49 -4.06
CA ASP A 58 -26.20 -31.39 -4.94
C ASP A 58 -25.49 -31.46 -6.31
N LEU A 59 -24.81 -32.59 -6.56
CA LEU A 59 -24.06 -32.83 -7.79
C LEU A 59 -24.94 -32.74 -9.05
N LYS A 60 -26.19 -33.22 -9.01
CA LYS A 60 -27.08 -33.16 -10.19
C LYS A 60 -27.51 -31.72 -10.47
N ALA A 61 -27.85 -30.97 -9.43
CA ALA A 61 -28.20 -29.56 -9.58
C ALA A 61 -26.99 -28.73 -10.04
N ALA A 62 -25.79 -29.04 -9.56
CA ALA A 62 -24.54 -28.41 -9.98
C ALA A 62 -24.22 -28.72 -11.46
N GLU A 63 -24.33 -29.97 -11.88
CA GLU A 63 -24.13 -30.40 -13.28
C GLU A 63 -25.11 -29.70 -14.24
N LEU A 64 -26.39 -29.61 -13.86
CA LEU A 64 -27.40 -28.90 -14.62
C LEU A 64 -27.08 -27.39 -14.72
N ALA A 65 -26.66 -26.78 -13.62
CA ALA A 65 -26.28 -25.36 -13.58
C ALA A 65 -25.04 -25.07 -14.45
N LEU A 66 -24.04 -25.95 -14.43
CA LEU A 66 -22.85 -25.85 -15.27
C LEU A 66 -23.18 -26.03 -16.75
N THR A 67 -24.04 -26.99 -17.08
CA THR A 67 -24.52 -27.20 -18.46
C THR A 67 -25.27 -25.97 -18.97
N THR A 68 -26.14 -25.41 -18.13
CA THR A 68 -26.88 -24.17 -18.42
C THR A 68 -25.93 -22.98 -18.60
N LEU A 69 -24.92 -22.87 -17.75
CA LEU A 69 -23.88 -21.85 -17.86
C LEU A 69 -23.13 -21.94 -19.19
N VAL A 70 -22.67 -23.14 -19.59
CA VAL A 70 -21.96 -23.35 -20.85
C VAL A 70 -22.84 -22.96 -22.04
N HIS A 71 -24.15 -23.27 -22.00
CA HIS A 71 -25.09 -22.86 -23.03
C HIS A 71 -25.17 -21.32 -23.16
N PHE A 72 -25.41 -20.61 -22.05
CA PHE A 72 -25.49 -19.14 -22.07
C PHE A 72 -24.14 -18.49 -22.39
N ALA A 73 -23.03 -19.02 -21.89
CA ALA A 73 -21.70 -18.51 -22.18
C ALA A 73 -21.40 -18.55 -23.68
N ARG A 74 -21.72 -19.67 -24.36
CA ARG A 74 -21.60 -19.78 -25.83
C ARG A 74 -22.47 -18.75 -26.55
N ARG A 75 -23.72 -18.57 -26.12
CA ARG A 75 -24.63 -17.55 -26.68
C ARG A 75 -24.08 -16.13 -26.54
N HIS A 76 -23.41 -15.85 -25.44
CA HIS A 76 -22.82 -14.54 -25.12
C HIS A 76 -21.32 -14.42 -25.46
N ARG A 77 -20.76 -15.35 -26.25
CA ARG A 77 -19.34 -15.35 -26.67
C ARG A 77 -18.36 -15.26 -25.49
N ALA A 78 -18.69 -15.88 -24.37
CA ALA A 78 -17.84 -16.00 -23.20
C ALA A 78 -17.21 -17.39 -23.11
N ALA A 79 -15.91 -17.45 -22.79
CA ALA A 79 -15.23 -18.70 -22.46
C ALA A 79 -15.57 -19.11 -21.02
N VAL A 80 -15.79 -20.40 -20.77
CA VAL A 80 -15.84 -20.94 -19.41
C VAL A 80 -14.58 -21.76 -19.20
N VAL A 81 -13.82 -21.44 -18.16
CA VAL A 81 -12.61 -22.17 -17.76
C VAL A 81 -12.70 -22.55 -16.29
N THR A 82 -12.15 -23.71 -15.94
CA THR A 82 -12.02 -24.15 -14.55
C THR A 82 -10.61 -23.87 -14.06
N SER A 83 -10.52 -23.35 -12.84
CA SER A 83 -9.28 -23.25 -12.10
C SER A 83 -9.10 -24.52 -11.28
N THR A 84 -7.87 -25.05 -11.28
CA THR A 84 -7.47 -26.12 -10.35
C THR A 84 -7.17 -25.58 -8.96
N ARG A 85 -7.19 -24.25 -8.78
CA ARG A 85 -6.91 -23.58 -7.52
C ARG A 85 -8.21 -23.35 -6.74
N PRO A 86 -8.16 -23.44 -5.39
CA PRO A 86 -9.24 -22.93 -4.56
C PRO A 86 -9.50 -21.45 -4.85
N TYR A 87 -10.72 -21.00 -4.59
CA TYR A 87 -11.06 -19.60 -4.67
C TYR A 87 -10.13 -18.77 -3.76
N LEU A 88 -9.54 -17.69 -4.30
CA LEU A 88 -8.53 -16.88 -3.59
C LEU A 88 -9.03 -16.35 -2.25
N GLY A 89 -10.33 -16.05 -2.12
CA GLY A 89 -10.93 -15.60 -0.87
C GLY A 89 -10.70 -16.57 0.28
N ASN A 90 -10.80 -17.88 0.03
CA ASN A 90 -10.57 -18.89 1.07
C ASN A 90 -9.13 -18.91 1.57
N ILE A 91 -8.19 -18.71 0.64
CA ILE A 91 -6.76 -18.67 0.95
C ILE A 91 -6.46 -17.41 1.77
N ALA A 92 -7.01 -16.27 1.33
CA ALA A 92 -6.90 -15.00 2.03
C ALA A 92 -7.52 -15.05 3.43
N ASP A 93 -8.71 -15.65 3.58
CA ASP A 93 -9.38 -15.87 4.86
C ASP A 93 -8.51 -16.72 5.77
N THR A 94 -8.01 -17.86 5.29
CA THR A 94 -7.16 -18.75 6.10
C THR A 94 -5.88 -18.03 6.54
N ILE A 95 -5.23 -17.29 5.64
CA ILE A 95 -4.04 -16.50 5.97
C ILE A 95 -4.37 -15.44 7.03
N ALA A 96 -5.42 -14.64 6.81
CA ALA A 96 -5.81 -13.56 7.72
C ALA A 96 -6.05 -14.07 9.16
N HIS A 97 -6.71 -15.21 9.33
CA HIS A 97 -6.94 -15.82 10.65
C HIS A 97 -5.66 -16.29 11.36
N GLN A 98 -4.58 -16.54 10.61
CA GLN A 98 -3.29 -16.99 11.16
C GLN A 98 -2.31 -15.84 11.38
N LEU A 99 -2.57 -14.66 10.81
CA LEU A 99 -1.72 -13.48 11.02
C LEU A 99 -1.96 -12.86 12.41
N PRO A 100 -0.94 -12.26 13.04
CA PRO A 100 -1.08 -11.62 14.34
C PRO A 100 -1.91 -10.34 14.24
N GLY A 101 -2.97 -10.25 15.04
CA GLY A 101 -3.87 -9.08 15.10
C GLY A 101 -5.12 -9.21 14.22
N PRO A 102 -5.93 -8.15 14.13
CA PRO A 102 -7.22 -8.18 13.45
C PRO A 102 -7.06 -7.94 11.94
N TRP A 103 -6.71 -8.99 11.20
CA TRP A 103 -6.62 -8.93 9.74
C TRP A 103 -7.98 -9.17 9.09
N VAL A 104 -8.38 -8.26 8.20
CA VAL A 104 -9.62 -8.35 7.43
C VAL A 104 -9.29 -8.58 5.96
N PRO A 105 -9.63 -9.75 5.40
CA PRO A 105 -9.47 -10.03 3.98
C PRO A 105 -10.62 -9.43 3.17
N THR A 106 -10.32 -8.85 2.01
CA THR A 106 -11.31 -8.38 1.04
C THR A 106 -10.84 -8.78 -0.35
N VAL A 107 -11.68 -9.50 -1.10
CA VAL A 107 -11.38 -9.86 -2.49
C VAL A 107 -11.88 -8.77 -3.41
N GLU A 108 -10.98 -8.26 -4.26
CA GLU A 108 -11.25 -7.29 -5.31
C GLU A 108 -11.19 -7.98 -6.68
N ILE A 109 -12.14 -7.64 -7.55
CA ILE A 109 -12.25 -8.22 -8.89
C ILE A 109 -11.91 -7.16 -9.94
N TYR A 110 -10.88 -7.42 -10.74
CA TYR A 110 -10.49 -6.57 -11.87
C TYR A 110 -11.05 -7.19 -13.15
N SER A 111 -12.37 -7.07 -13.33
CA SER A 111 -13.08 -7.68 -14.46
C SER A 111 -12.55 -7.18 -15.81
N HIS A 112 -12.23 -5.89 -15.92
CA HIS A 112 -11.65 -5.31 -17.13
C HIS A 112 -10.12 -5.26 -17.03
N PRO A 113 -9.37 -5.67 -18.09
CA PRO A 113 -7.90 -5.66 -18.05
C PRO A 113 -7.27 -4.32 -17.65
N LEU A 114 -7.84 -3.19 -18.11
CA LEU A 114 -7.33 -1.85 -17.77
C LEU A 114 -7.47 -1.49 -16.28
N TRP A 115 -8.42 -2.08 -15.55
CA TRP A 115 -8.62 -1.73 -14.13
C TRP A 115 -7.48 -2.22 -13.24
N GLN A 116 -6.66 -3.17 -13.70
CA GLN A 116 -5.48 -3.58 -12.94
C GLN A 116 -4.40 -2.49 -12.94
N GLU A 117 -4.39 -1.60 -13.93
CA GLU A 117 -3.44 -0.48 -14.01
C GLU A 117 -3.66 0.51 -12.86
N ASP A 118 -4.91 0.62 -12.37
CA ASP A 118 -5.26 1.44 -11.22
C ASP A 118 -4.58 0.97 -9.93
N LEU A 119 -4.08 -0.27 -9.86
CA LEU A 119 -3.33 -0.78 -8.70
C LEU A 119 -1.91 -0.26 -8.66
N VAL A 120 -1.29 -0.03 -9.82
CA VAL A 120 0.15 0.24 -9.93
C VAL A 120 0.61 1.44 -9.08
N PRO A 121 -0.11 2.58 -9.05
CA PRO A 121 0.27 3.72 -8.21
C PRO A 121 0.26 3.42 -6.70
N TRP A 122 -0.54 2.44 -6.27
CA TRP A 122 -0.70 2.09 -4.85
C TRP A 122 0.28 1.01 -4.40
N LEU A 123 0.96 0.33 -5.32
CA LEU A 123 1.91 -0.72 -4.96
C LEU A 123 3.16 -0.12 -4.31
N TRP A 124 3.48 -0.61 -3.12
CA TRP A 124 4.73 -0.34 -2.44
C TRP A 124 5.57 -1.61 -2.44
N ASP A 125 6.13 -1.94 -3.60
CA ASP A 125 6.84 -3.19 -3.87
C ASP A 125 8.04 -2.98 -4.80
N SER A 126 9.18 -3.61 -4.47
CA SER A 126 10.38 -3.68 -5.30
C SER A 126 10.62 -5.08 -5.91
N GLY A 127 9.67 -6.01 -5.75
CA GLY A 127 9.84 -7.42 -6.09
C GLY A 127 8.96 -7.93 -7.23
N GLU A 128 8.49 -9.17 -7.07
CA GLU A 128 7.73 -9.90 -8.07
C GLU A 128 6.29 -9.40 -8.24
N LEU A 129 5.70 -8.75 -7.24
CA LEU A 129 4.31 -8.27 -7.29
C LEU A 129 4.13 -7.18 -8.35
N THR A 130 5.00 -6.16 -8.38
CA THR A 130 4.96 -5.11 -9.40
C THR A 130 5.10 -5.72 -10.80
N ARG A 131 5.98 -6.71 -10.97
CA ARG A 131 6.12 -7.45 -12.23
C ARG A 131 4.87 -8.25 -12.57
N ALA A 132 4.26 -8.92 -11.60
CA ALA A 132 3.05 -9.72 -11.78
C ALA A 132 1.86 -8.87 -12.23
N VAL A 133 1.69 -7.69 -11.62
CA VAL A 133 0.61 -6.75 -11.96
C VAL A 133 0.84 -6.08 -13.32
N ARG A 134 2.08 -5.73 -13.67
CA ARG A 134 2.39 -5.06 -14.95
C ARG A 134 2.44 -6.00 -16.15
N ALA A 135 3.02 -7.19 -16.00
CA ALA A 135 3.27 -8.11 -17.11
C ALA A 135 2.23 -9.23 -17.22
N GLY A 136 1.48 -9.49 -16.14
CA GLY A 136 0.42 -10.50 -16.09
C GLY A 136 -0.98 -9.89 -16.13
N GLN A 137 -1.97 -10.75 -16.32
CA GLN A 137 -3.37 -10.39 -16.09
C GLN A 137 -3.75 -10.83 -14.66
N VAL A 138 -3.86 -9.88 -13.74
CA VAL A 138 -4.40 -10.10 -12.39
C VAL A 138 -5.91 -9.90 -12.45
N THR A 139 -6.65 -10.99 -12.53
CA THR A 139 -8.13 -10.95 -12.66
C THR A 139 -8.83 -10.62 -11.36
N HIS A 140 -8.19 -10.95 -10.24
CA HIS A 140 -8.68 -10.69 -8.89
C HIS A 140 -7.49 -10.74 -7.93
N ALA A 141 -7.62 -10.04 -6.82
CA ALA A 141 -6.64 -10.03 -5.75
C ALA A 141 -7.35 -10.04 -4.39
N ALA A 142 -6.63 -10.40 -3.34
CA ALA A 142 -7.11 -10.26 -1.98
C ALA A 142 -6.29 -9.20 -1.25
N LYS A 143 -6.97 -8.15 -0.79
CA LYS A 143 -6.44 -7.15 0.11
C LYS A 143 -6.56 -7.67 1.55
N LEU A 144 -5.46 -7.73 2.27
CA LEU A 144 -5.43 -8.07 3.70
C LEU A 144 -5.15 -6.78 4.47
N THR A 145 -6.15 -6.30 5.20
CA THR A 145 -6.10 -5.02 5.92
C THR A 145 -5.96 -5.26 7.40
N ASN A 146 -4.94 -4.67 8.03
CA ASN A 146 -4.84 -4.53 9.47
C ASN A 146 -4.95 -3.04 9.82
N ALA A 147 -6.18 -2.59 10.04
CA ALA A 147 -6.48 -1.18 10.34
C ALA A 147 -5.80 -0.69 11.64
N ALA A 148 -5.67 -1.57 12.63
CA ALA A 148 -5.03 -1.23 13.90
C ALA A 148 -3.52 -0.99 13.74
N ALA A 149 -2.86 -1.71 12.83
CA ALA A 149 -1.44 -1.56 12.52
C ALA A 149 -1.16 -0.60 11.35
N GLY A 150 -2.20 -0.14 10.63
CA GLY A 150 -2.06 0.66 9.41
C GLY A 150 -1.31 -0.09 8.30
N VAL A 151 -1.55 -1.40 8.15
CA VAL A 151 -0.87 -2.25 7.17
C VAL A 151 -1.88 -2.84 6.21
N ASP A 152 -1.66 -2.60 4.92
CA ASP A 152 -2.44 -3.14 3.83
C ASP A 152 -1.54 -4.01 2.94
N LEU A 153 -1.86 -5.30 2.84
CA LEU A 153 -1.14 -6.25 1.99
C LEU A 153 -1.98 -6.64 0.78
N LEU A 154 -1.32 -6.95 -0.33
CA LEU A 154 -1.95 -7.45 -1.54
C LEU A 154 -1.47 -8.86 -1.84
N LEU A 155 -2.40 -9.81 -1.85
CA LEU A 155 -2.18 -11.20 -2.23
C LEU A 155 -2.73 -11.42 -3.64
N VAL A 156 -1.88 -11.87 -4.56
CA VAL A 156 -2.27 -12.22 -5.93
C VAL A 156 -1.86 -13.64 -6.27
N GLU A 157 -2.58 -14.24 -7.21
CA GLU A 157 -2.09 -15.45 -7.88
C GLU A 157 -0.85 -15.11 -8.71
N ARG A 158 0.17 -15.96 -8.63
CA ARG A 158 1.40 -15.77 -9.40
C ARG A 158 1.16 -16.02 -10.90
N PRO A 159 1.28 -15.01 -11.79
CA PRO A 159 1.02 -15.19 -13.21
C PRO A 159 2.02 -16.16 -13.86
N GLY A 160 1.53 -17.03 -14.76
CA GLY A 160 2.39 -17.98 -15.49
C GLY A 160 2.87 -19.19 -14.68
N HIS A 161 2.47 -19.32 -13.41
CA HIS A 161 2.78 -20.47 -12.58
C HIS A 161 1.50 -21.25 -12.23
N PRO A 162 1.51 -22.59 -12.21
CA PRO A 162 0.32 -23.40 -11.90
C PRO A 162 -0.05 -23.34 -10.41
N ALA A 163 0.94 -22.99 -9.58
CA ALA A 163 0.93 -23.10 -8.13
C ALA A 163 1.70 -21.91 -7.55
N GLY A 164 1.09 -21.19 -6.61
CA GLY A 164 1.77 -20.15 -5.84
C GLY A 164 1.07 -18.79 -5.87
N TYR A 165 1.31 -18.06 -4.79
CA TYR A 165 0.82 -16.72 -4.57
C TYR A 165 2.00 -15.78 -4.37
N VAL A 166 1.78 -14.50 -4.66
CA VAL A 166 2.75 -13.44 -4.36
C VAL A 166 2.06 -12.49 -3.39
N ILE A 167 2.78 -12.10 -2.35
CA ILE A 167 2.33 -11.06 -1.43
C ILE A 167 3.28 -9.89 -1.45
N GLY A 168 2.71 -8.70 -1.49
CA GLY A 168 3.41 -7.44 -1.31
C GLY A 168 2.55 -6.47 -0.51
N ALA A 169 2.97 -5.21 -0.44
CA ALA A 169 2.30 -4.18 0.33
C ALA A 169 1.67 -3.13 -0.58
N PHE A 170 0.56 -2.57 -0.12
CA PHE A 170 0.13 -1.26 -0.58
C PHE A 170 0.93 -0.17 0.13
N ALA A 171 0.85 1.02 -0.45
CA ALA A 171 1.21 2.28 0.18
C ALA A 171 0.76 2.31 1.64
N SER A 172 1.71 2.43 2.56
CA SER A 172 1.37 2.68 3.95
C SER A 172 0.77 4.08 4.07
N ASP A 173 -0.19 4.25 4.98
CA ASP A 173 -0.77 5.56 5.24
C ASP A 173 0.33 6.60 5.51
N GLY A 174 0.12 7.75 4.90
CA GLY A 174 0.95 8.91 5.05
C GLY A 174 2.02 9.14 3.99
N PHE A 175 2.12 8.29 2.98
CA PHE A 175 2.98 8.53 1.83
C PHE A 175 2.21 8.48 0.51
N ASP A 176 2.51 9.41 -0.38
CA ASP A 176 1.86 9.53 -1.69
C ASP A 176 2.76 9.04 -2.84
N ASP A 177 4.06 8.81 -2.58
CA ASP A 177 5.11 8.47 -3.56
C ASP A 177 5.59 7.00 -3.45
N ASN A 178 4.68 6.05 -3.66
CA ASN A 178 4.92 4.63 -3.35
C ASN A 178 5.46 3.80 -4.52
N PHE A 179 5.10 4.17 -5.74
CA PHE A 179 5.55 3.48 -6.94
C PHE A 179 7.05 3.73 -7.21
N GLU A 180 7.78 2.67 -7.55
CA GLU A 180 9.24 2.70 -7.78
C GLU A 180 10.04 3.32 -6.62
N ASN A 181 9.49 3.27 -5.40
CA ASN A 181 10.13 3.82 -4.22
C ASN A 181 11.35 2.96 -3.82
N PRO A 182 12.53 3.57 -3.55
CA PRO A 182 13.76 2.84 -3.25
C PRO A 182 13.73 2.13 -1.88
N TYR A 183 12.77 2.48 -1.02
CA TYR A 183 12.57 1.86 0.28
C TYR A 183 11.50 0.75 0.24
N SER A 184 10.92 0.45 -0.92
CA SER A 184 9.88 -0.57 -1.05
C SER A 184 10.37 -1.95 -0.61
N PRO A 185 9.62 -2.65 0.26
CA PRO A 185 9.94 -4.04 0.57
C PRO A 185 9.80 -4.91 -0.68
N ALA A 186 10.64 -5.94 -0.77
CA ALA A 186 10.50 -6.93 -1.84
C ALA A 186 9.37 -7.90 -1.50
N SER A 187 8.37 -7.98 -2.37
CA SER A 187 7.36 -9.04 -2.32
C SER A 187 7.98 -10.42 -2.32
N ILE A 188 7.27 -11.35 -1.71
CA ILE A 188 7.71 -12.74 -1.59
C ILE A 188 6.72 -13.68 -2.25
N VAL A 189 7.25 -14.75 -2.83
CA VAL A 189 6.46 -15.89 -3.28
C VAL A 189 6.11 -16.74 -2.06
N LEU A 190 4.83 -17.05 -1.93
CA LEU A 190 4.29 -17.84 -0.84
C LEU A 190 4.17 -19.32 -1.23
N PRO A 191 4.37 -20.24 -0.26
CA PRO A 191 3.93 -21.63 -0.37
C PRO A 191 2.45 -21.73 -0.75
N GLN A 192 2.06 -22.84 -1.38
CA GLN A 192 0.65 -23.08 -1.72
C GLN A 192 -0.24 -23.35 -0.49
N ASP A 193 0.33 -23.96 0.54
CA ASP A 193 -0.37 -24.25 1.79
C ASP A 193 -0.61 -22.94 2.57
N PRO A 194 -1.86 -22.56 2.87
CA PRO A 194 -2.17 -21.27 3.47
C PRO A 194 -1.59 -21.10 4.89
N TYR A 195 -1.42 -22.19 5.66
CA TYR A 195 -0.81 -22.12 6.99
C TYR A 195 0.68 -21.80 6.90
N ARG A 196 1.42 -22.51 6.03
CA ARG A 196 2.83 -22.18 5.74
C ARG A 196 2.99 -20.80 5.10
N ALA A 197 2.04 -20.39 4.26
CA ALA A 197 2.03 -19.05 3.69
C ALA A 197 1.92 -17.98 4.78
N ALA A 198 0.98 -18.14 5.73
CA ALA A 198 0.84 -17.23 6.86
C ALA A 198 2.10 -17.18 7.73
N ALA A 199 2.69 -18.33 8.07
CA ALA A 199 3.97 -18.38 8.80
C ALA A 199 5.08 -17.63 8.05
N THR A 200 5.20 -17.83 6.73
CA THR A 200 6.18 -17.11 5.91
C THR A 200 5.94 -15.59 5.91
N ILE A 201 4.68 -15.15 5.92
CA ILE A 201 4.35 -13.72 6.01
C ILE A 201 4.80 -13.16 7.37
N VAL A 202 4.49 -13.86 8.46
CA VAL A 202 4.83 -13.42 9.82
C VAL A 202 6.34 -13.41 10.05
N ASP A 203 7.03 -14.48 9.66
CA ASP A 203 8.45 -14.67 10.00
C ASP A 203 9.39 -13.89 9.07
N ARG A 204 8.96 -13.61 7.84
CA ARG A 204 9.82 -13.02 6.81
C ARG A 204 9.30 -11.71 6.25
N TYR A 205 8.03 -11.66 5.84
CA TYR A 205 7.52 -10.49 5.12
C TYR A 205 7.25 -9.29 6.04
N LEU A 206 6.50 -9.49 7.13
CA LEU A 206 6.16 -8.42 8.07
C LEU A 206 7.41 -7.77 8.70
N PRO A 207 8.44 -8.51 9.13
CA PRO A 207 9.68 -7.91 9.61
C PRO A 207 10.37 -7.04 8.56
N ALA A 208 10.44 -7.52 7.31
CA ALA A 208 11.03 -6.77 6.20
C ALA A 208 10.21 -5.51 5.87
N TYR A 209 8.88 -5.62 5.84
CA TYR A 209 7.95 -4.50 5.67
C TYR A 209 8.15 -3.42 6.75
N HIS A 210 8.18 -3.83 8.03
CA HIS A 210 8.37 -2.88 9.13
C HIS A 210 9.76 -2.23 9.09
N GLN A 211 10.80 -2.95 8.68
CA GLN A 211 12.13 -2.39 8.51
C GLN A 211 12.18 -1.37 7.35
N ALA A 212 11.58 -1.69 6.21
CA ALA A 212 11.42 -0.78 5.09
C ALA A 212 10.70 0.51 5.50
N LEU A 213 9.58 0.38 6.24
CA LEU A 213 8.77 1.51 6.66
C LEU A 213 9.51 2.41 7.65
N ARG A 214 10.25 1.81 8.59
CA ARG A 214 11.13 2.55 9.51
C ARG A 214 12.19 3.34 8.75
N THR A 215 12.87 2.70 7.79
CA THR A 215 13.93 3.33 7.00
C THR A 215 13.40 4.50 6.18
N ARG A 216 12.21 4.34 5.58
CA ARG A 216 11.56 5.42 4.84
C ARG A 216 11.19 6.59 5.75
N ARG A 217 10.56 6.31 6.90
CA ARG A 217 10.20 7.33 7.89
C ARG A 217 11.43 8.06 8.44
N SER A 218 12.51 7.35 8.77
CA SER A 218 13.73 7.98 9.28
C SER A 218 14.38 8.87 8.23
N THR A 219 14.38 8.45 6.96
CA THR A 219 14.89 9.27 5.84
C THR A 219 14.07 10.55 5.67
N VAL A 220 12.73 10.46 5.71
CA VAL A 220 11.86 11.64 5.56
C VAL A 220 12.04 12.60 6.74
N VAL A 221 12.09 12.08 7.98
CA VAL A 221 12.36 12.89 9.17
C VAL A 221 13.73 13.55 9.10
N ALA A 222 14.78 12.82 8.70
CA ALA A 222 16.13 13.36 8.54
C ALA A 222 16.19 14.46 7.47
N SER A 223 15.54 14.26 6.32
CA SER A 223 15.52 15.22 5.22
C SER A 223 14.72 16.49 5.57
N ALA A 224 13.62 16.34 6.31
CA ALA A 224 12.84 17.46 6.83
C ALA A 224 13.62 18.23 7.90
N LEU A 225 14.26 17.54 8.84
CA LEU A 225 15.08 18.16 9.89
C LEU A 225 16.26 18.93 9.31
N ALA A 226 16.94 18.37 8.30
CA ALA A 226 18.04 19.05 7.61
C ALA A 226 17.57 20.36 6.96
N ARG A 227 16.44 20.34 6.24
CA ARG A 227 15.88 21.55 5.62
C ARG A 227 15.47 22.61 6.63
N ILE A 228 14.82 22.22 7.73
CA ILE A 228 14.49 23.16 8.82
C ILE A 228 15.76 23.80 9.40
N ARG A 229 16.86 23.05 9.53
CA ARG A 229 18.14 23.58 10.01
C ARG A 229 18.79 24.54 9.05
N ASP A 230 18.81 24.21 7.77
CA ASP A 230 19.40 25.05 6.73
C ASP A 230 18.68 26.42 6.72
N GLU A 231 17.34 26.40 6.71
CA GLU A 231 16.50 27.61 6.76
C GLU A 231 16.70 28.41 8.06
N HIS A 232 16.80 27.73 9.21
CA HIS A 232 17.05 28.39 10.49
C HIS A 232 18.44 29.03 10.54
N THR A 233 19.44 28.36 9.97
CA THR A 233 20.82 28.85 9.88
C THR A 233 20.92 30.04 8.94
N GLU A 234 20.22 30.00 7.80
CA GLU A 234 20.12 31.13 6.86
C GLU A 234 19.47 32.35 7.51
N LEU A 235 18.39 32.16 8.28
CA LEU A 235 17.74 33.22 9.06
C LEU A 235 18.74 33.88 10.03
N GLN A 236 19.47 33.07 10.80
CA GLN A 236 20.45 33.56 11.78
C GLN A 236 21.62 34.31 11.13
N HIS A 237 22.04 33.92 9.93
CA HIS A 237 23.11 34.59 9.20
C HIS A 237 22.65 35.88 8.51
N THR A 238 21.44 35.90 7.98
CA THR A 238 20.92 37.03 7.18
C THR A 238 20.40 38.16 8.06
N VAL A 239 19.79 37.83 9.20
CA VAL A 239 19.16 38.81 10.10
C VAL A 239 19.81 38.74 11.50
N PRO A 240 20.72 39.66 11.83
CA PRO A 240 21.25 39.77 13.18
C PRO A 240 20.13 40.22 14.13
N HIS A 241 19.58 39.29 14.92
CA HIS A 241 18.38 39.44 15.76
C HIS A 241 17.07 39.43 14.94
N PRO A 242 16.59 38.25 14.51
CA PRO A 242 15.35 38.14 13.76
C PRO A 242 14.16 38.69 14.56
N GLY A 243 13.35 39.54 13.92
CA GLY A 243 12.12 40.04 14.52
C GLY A 243 10.98 39.04 14.38
N PRO A 244 9.82 39.29 15.00
CA PRO A 244 8.66 38.40 14.92
C PRO A 244 8.22 38.07 13.49
N ALA A 245 8.36 39.02 12.56
CA ALA A 245 8.00 38.83 11.16
C ALA A 245 8.95 37.89 10.40
N ASP A 246 10.25 37.93 10.72
CA ASP A 246 11.26 37.05 10.09
C ASP A 246 11.07 35.61 10.56
N GLU A 247 10.77 35.44 11.85
CA GLU A 247 10.47 34.14 12.42
C GLU A 247 9.16 33.55 11.89
N ASP A 248 8.11 34.36 11.72
CA ASP A 248 6.86 33.90 11.11
C ASP A 248 7.07 33.44 9.66
N ARG A 249 7.93 34.13 8.90
CA ARG A 249 8.34 33.71 7.56
C ARG A 249 9.10 32.39 7.58
N PHE A 250 10.04 32.21 8.50
CA PHE A 250 10.74 30.94 8.68
C PHE A 250 9.77 29.79 8.99
N ILE A 251 8.82 30.00 9.90
CA ILE A 251 7.81 29.00 10.26
C ILE A 251 6.93 28.64 9.04
N ASP A 252 6.59 29.63 8.21
CA ASP A 252 5.84 29.40 6.98
C ASP A 252 6.58 28.52 5.98
N VAL A 253 7.89 28.76 5.80
CA VAL A 253 8.74 27.96 4.91
C VAL A 253 8.92 26.55 5.48
N ALA A 254 9.19 26.44 6.79
CA ALA A 254 9.38 25.17 7.49
C ALA A 254 8.09 24.34 7.63
N TRP A 255 6.91 24.90 7.37
CA TRP A 255 5.62 24.28 7.66
C TRP A 255 5.48 22.87 7.07
N TYR A 256 5.82 22.69 5.79
CA TYR A 256 5.71 21.38 5.12
C TYR A 256 6.68 20.34 5.70
N ASP A 257 7.84 20.77 6.19
CA ASP A 257 8.82 19.89 6.81
C ASP A 257 8.41 19.49 8.23
N VAL A 258 7.81 20.42 8.96
CA VAL A 258 7.18 20.10 10.25
C VAL A 258 6.02 19.12 10.06
N LEU A 259 5.20 19.25 9.02
CA LEU A 259 4.15 18.27 8.70
C LEU A 259 4.72 16.86 8.53
N ASN A 260 5.81 16.73 7.76
CA ASN A 260 6.49 15.45 7.56
C ASN A 260 7.00 14.87 8.89
N ILE A 261 7.60 15.69 9.75
CA ILE A 261 8.11 15.23 11.05
C ILE A 261 6.96 14.83 11.98
N VAL A 262 5.93 15.66 12.13
CA VAL A 262 4.74 15.37 12.95
C VAL A 262 4.07 14.06 12.51
N LYS A 263 4.03 13.80 11.20
CA LYS A 263 3.42 12.59 10.63
C LYS A 263 4.26 11.32 10.84
N HIS A 264 5.59 11.42 10.70
CA HIS A 264 6.45 10.24 10.59
C HIS A 264 7.33 9.95 11.81
N ALA A 265 7.59 10.93 12.69
CA ALA A 265 8.39 10.75 13.88
C ALA A 265 7.69 9.96 15.03
N PRO A 266 6.36 10.06 15.27
CA PRO A 266 5.75 9.35 16.41
C PRO A 266 5.95 7.83 16.38
N PRO A 267 5.80 7.12 15.25
CA PRO A 267 6.11 5.68 15.18
C PRO A 267 7.59 5.36 15.42
N LEU A 268 8.51 6.28 15.10
CA LEU A 268 9.93 6.13 15.37
C LEU A 268 10.24 6.28 16.86
N ILE A 269 9.59 7.24 17.54
CA ILE A 269 9.70 7.42 19.00
C ILE A 269 9.24 6.18 19.75
N GLU A 270 8.06 5.66 19.39
CA GLU A 270 7.53 4.44 19.98
C GLU A 270 8.49 3.25 19.81
N HIS A 271 9.17 3.17 18.67
CA HIS A 271 10.19 2.14 18.45
C HIS A 271 11.43 2.36 19.34
N SER A 272 11.96 3.58 19.41
CA SER A 272 13.14 3.91 20.23
C SER A 272 12.92 3.63 21.71
N ARG A 273 11.69 3.80 22.22
CA ARG A 273 11.32 3.51 23.61
C ARG A 273 11.35 2.03 24.00
N ARG A 274 11.40 1.12 23.03
CA ARG A 274 11.46 -0.34 23.28
C ARG A 274 12.87 -0.84 23.58
N GLY A 275 13.89 -0.04 23.26
CA GLY A 275 15.29 -0.33 23.56
C GLY A 275 15.76 0.37 24.85
N PRO A 276 16.93 -0.02 25.38
CA PRO A 276 17.55 0.70 26.48
C PRO A 276 18.00 2.09 26.00
N LEU A 277 17.55 3.14 26.70
CA LEU A 277 17.91 4.53 26.44
C LEU A 277 18.67 5.11 27.64
N PRO A 278 19.75 5.88 27.42
CA PRO A 278 20.33 6.73 28.46
C PRO A 278 19.28 7.69 29.05
N PRO A 279 19.38 8.08 30.33
CA PRO A 279 18.39 8.97 30.97
C PRO A 279 18.20 10.32 30.25
N GLU A 280 19.29 10.89 29.73
CA GLU A 280 19.29 12.15 28.96
C GLU A 280 18.49 12.01 27.65
N ASP A 281 18.75 10.93 26.90
CA ASP A 281 18.08 10.65 25.64
C ASP A 281 16.60 10.29 25.84
N SER A 282 16.29 9.59 26.94
CA SER A 282 14.91 9.28 27.33
C SER A 282 14.09 10.55 27.60
N THR A 283 14.72 11.55 28.24
CA THR A 283 14.10 12.86 28.49
C THR A 283 13.89 13.60 27.18
N ALA A 284 14.92 13.70 26.33
CA ALA A 284 14.83 14.33 25.01
C ALA A 284 13.74 13.72 24.12
N ILE A 285 13.65 12.38 24.07
CA ILE A 285 12.62 11.66 23.32
C ILE A 285 11.22 11.91 23.89
N THR A 286 11.09 12.07 25.21
CA THR A 286 9.81 12.37 25.87
C THR A 286 9.34 13.79 25.61
N ASP A 287 10.26 14.75 25.66
CA ASP A 287 9.99 16.15 25.34
C ASP A 287 9.58 16.30 23.87
N LEU A 288 10.31 15.64 22.96
CA LEU A 288 9.97 15.59 21.55
C LEU A 288 8.60 14.96 21.31
N ALA A 289 8.28 13.84 21.97
CA ALA A 289 6.97 13.21 21.84
C ALA A 289 5.83 14.14 22.28
N THR A 290 6.05 14.91 23.35
CA THR A 290 5.08 15.89 23.86
C THR A 290 4.88 17.03 22.87
N ALA A 291 5.98 17.58 22.33
CA ALA A 291 5.94 18.62 21.32
C ALA A 291 5.22 18.17 20.03
N LEU A 292 5.53 16.97 19.53
CA LEU A 292 4.88 16.41 18.35
C LEU A 292 3.39 16.14 18.56
N SER A 293 2.96 15.80 19.78
CA SER A 293 1.54 15.65 20.13
C SER A 293 0.80 16.99 20.11
N VAL A 294 1.48 18.09 20.45
CA VAL A 294 0.95 19.46 20.23
C VAL A 294 0.89 19.75 18.73
N GLY A 295 1.97 19.46 18.00
CA GLY A 295 2.04 19.61 16.54
C GLY A 295 0.91 18.91 15.82
N ALA A 296 0.63 17.64 16.13
CA ALA A 296 -0.45 16.86 15.55
C ALA A 296 -1.81 17.56 15.67
N ARG A 297 -2.14 18.08 16.86
CA ARG A 297 -3.39 18.83 17.08
C ARG A 297 -3.47 20.11 16.25
N VAL A 298 -2.36 20.83 16.08
CA VAL A 298 -2.29 22.02 15.22
C VAL A 298 -2.50 21.63 13.76
N VAL A 299 -1.89 20.53 13.32
CA VAL A 299 -2.03 20.01 11.96
C VAL A 299 -3.46 19.58 11.68
N ASP A 300 -4.07 18.80 12.56
CA ASP A 300 -5.46 18.34 12.43
C ASP A 300 -6.43 19.52 12.39
N GLY A 301 -6.25 20.49 13.30
CA GLY A 301 -7.03 21.73 13.32
C GLY A 301 -6.90 22.53 12.03
N TRP A 302 -5.69 22.64 11.49
CA TRP A 302 -5.43 23.34 10.23
C TRP A 302 -6.00 22.60 9.02
N GLN A 303 -5.84 21.28 8.95
CA GLN A 303 -6.34 20.46 7.84
C GLN A 303 -7.87 20.34 7.83
N GLY A 304 -8.51 20.43 9.00
CA GLY A 304 -9.97 20.49 9.13
C GLY A 304 -10.60 21.79 8.62
N LEU A 305 -9.81 22.84 8.34
CA LEU A 305 -10.32 24.09 7.80
C LEU A 305 -10.62 23.99 6.30
N PRO A 306 -11.72 24.62 5.82
CA PRO A 306 -11.98 24.80 4.39
C PRO A 306 -10.75 25.41 3.70
N SER A 307 -10.50 25.02 2.45
CA SER A 307 -9.40 25.58 1.67
C SER A 307 -9.48 27.11 1.58
N THR A 308 -10.68 27.68 1.48
CA THR A 308 -10.91 29.12 1.47
C THR A 308 -10.46 29.82 2.76
N ALA A 309 -10.60 29.17 3.92
CA ALA A 309 -10.16 29.71 5.21
C ALA A 309 -8.64 29.64 5.38
N ARG A 310 -7.98 28.62 4.81
CA ARG A 310 -6.51 28.48 4.86
C ARG A 310 -5.74 29.46 3.99
N HIS A 311 -6.39 30.01 2.97
CA HIS A 311 -5.82 30.97 2.01
C HIS A 311 -6.52 32.33 2.10
N ALA A 312 -7.33 32.57 3.14
CA ALA A 312 -7.99 33.84 3.32
C ALA A 312 -6.93 34.94 3.53
N PRO A 313 -7.08 36.11 2.88
CA PRO A 313 -6.23 37.25 3.19
C PRO A 313 -6.42 37.66 4.65
N THR A 314 -5.35 38.11 5.27
CA THR A 314 -5.32 38.55 6.66
C THR A 314 -6.44 39.58 6.89
N PRO A 315 -7.36 39.35 7.84
CA PRO A 315 -8.43 40.31 8.10
C PRO A 315 -7.87 41.66 8.55
N GLU A 316 -8.45 42.76 8.05
CA GLU A 316 -8.10 44.11 8.50
C GLU A 316 -8.55 44.30 9.96
N GLY A 317 -7.61 44.37 10.90
CA GLY A 317 -7.85 44.64 12.32
C GLY A 317 -6.91 43.89 13.29
N ASP A 318 -7.14 44.06 14.60
CA ASP A 318 -6.32 43.48 15.69
C ASP A 318 -6.56 41.97 15.95
N ILE A 319 -7.38 41.30 15.13
CA ILE A 319 -7.64 39.87 15.28
C ILE A 319 -6.48 39.10 14.64
N PRO A 320 -5.72 38.27 15.40
CA PRO A 320 -4.67 37.46 14.81
C PRO A 320 -5.27 36.53 13.75
N ASP A 321 -4.73 36.58 12.54
CA ASP A 321 -5.11 35.64 11.49
C ASP A 321 -4.82 34.19 11.93
N LEU A 322 -5.61 33.24 11.41
CA LEU A 322 -5.48 31.81 11.70
C LEU A 322 -4.05 31.32 11.45
N LYS A 323 -3.37 31.88 10.45
CA LYS A 323 -1.97 31.60 10.13
C LYS A 323 -1.02 32.05 11.25
N THR A 324 -1.22 33.25 11.82
CA THR A 324 -0.43 33.74 12.96
C THR A 324 -0.66 32.88 14.21
N ILE A 325 -1.91 32.44 14.46
CA ILE A 325 -2.22 31.53 15.58
C ILE A 325 -1.52 30.19 15.38
N ARG A 326 -1.57 29.62 14.17
CA ARG A 326 -0.86 28.40 13.80
C ARG A 326 0.65 28.56 14.03
N ASN A 327 1.25 29.64 13.53
CA ASN A 327 2.69 29.88 13.62
C ASN A 327 3.15 30.02 15.08
N ARG A 328 2.41 30.78 15.89
CA ARG A 328 2.68 30.90 17.33
C ARG A 328 2.61 29.55 18.04
N THR A 329 1.68 28.68 17.66
CA THR A 329 1.46 27.39 18.32
C THR A 329 2.46 26.33 17.87
N ILE A 330 2.90 26.37 16.60
CA ILE A 330 3.84 25.38 16.05
C ILE A 330 5.30 25.70 16.37
N ARG A 331 5.63 26.97 16.66
CA ARG A 331 6.97 27.42 17.04
C ARG A 331 7.66 26.54 18.11
N PRO A 332 7.07 26.29 19.30
CA PRO A 332 7.72 25.44 20.31
C PRO A 332 7.93 23.99 19.81
N VAL A 333 7.14 23.54 18.84
CA VAL A 333 7.33 22.23 18.20
C VAL A 333 8.59 22.24 17.33
N ILE A 334 8.80 23.29 16.53
CA ILE A 334 10.01 23.46 15.71
C ILE A 334 11.25 23.53 16.59
N GLU A 335 11.21 24.29 17.68
CA GLU A 335 12.31 24.40 18.65
C GLU A 335 12.66 23.03 19.25
N SER A 336 11.65 22.26 19.67
CA SER A 336 11.85 20.91 20.19
C SER A 336 12.41 19.94 19.13
N VAL A 337 11.93 20.04 17.89
CA VAL A 337 12.45 19.25 16.76
C VAL A 337 13.92 19.56 16.47
N LEU A 338 14.30 20.85 16.47
CA LEU A 338 15.69 21.27 16.28
C LEU A 338 16.59 20.77 17.43
N ALA A 339 16.09 20.82 18.67
CA ALA A 339 16.83 20.42 19.87
C ALA A 339 17.01 18.90 20.02
N HIS A 340 15.99 18.10 19.68
CA HIS A 340 15.96 16.66 20.01
C HIS A 340 15.85 15.73 18.80
N GLY A 341 15.72 16.28 17.58
CA GLY A 341 15.56 15.50 16.36
C GLY A 341 16.73 14.55 16.07
N ASP A 342 17.97 14.96 16.35
CA ASP A 342 19.15 14.10 16.16
C ASP A 342 19.19 12.93 17.15
N THR A 343 18.78 13.15 18.40
CA THR A 343 18.67 12.09 19.40
C THR A 343 17.73 10.99 18.91
N LEU A 344 16.57 11.39 18.34
CA LEU A 344 15.65 10.43 17.72
C LEU A 344 16.32 9.68 16.57
N LEU A 345 16.93 10.38 15.61
CA LEU A 345 17.55 9.75 14.44
C LEU A 345 18.69 8.81 14.82
N HIS A 346 19.53 9.20 15.77
CA HIS A 346 20.60 8.37 16.30
C HIS A 346 20.06 7.05 16.82
N HIS A 347 19.04 7.08 17.69
CA HIS A 347 18.44 5.88 18.26
C HIS A 347 17.68 5.04 17.25
N THR A 348 17.08 5.64 16.24
CA THR A 348 16.43 4.87 15.16
C THR A 348 17.43 4.09 14.32
N HIS A 349 18.64 4.61 14.14
CA HIS A 349 19.70 3.94 13.38
C HIS A 349 20.45 2.89 14.19
N THR A 350 20.73 3.15 15.47
CA THR A 350 21.44 2.20 16.35
C THR A 350 20.58 0.98 16.70
N ASN A 351 19.26 1.16 16.82
CA ASN A 351 18.32 0.07 17.09
C ASN A 351 17.82 -0.67 15.84
N ALA A 352 18.31 -0.34 14.64
CA ALA A 352 17.96 -1.06 13.42
C ALA A 352 18.68 -2.43 13.39
N PRO A 353 17.97 -3.57 13.43
CA PRO A 353 18.60 -4.88 13.35
C PRO A 353 19.14 -5.10 11.93
N GLY A 354 20.47 -5.07 11.78
CA GLY A 354 21.16 -5.47 10.55
C GLY A 354 21.00 -4.46 9.40
N ARG A 355 22.13 -3.92 8.96
CA ARG A 355 22.28 -3.12 7.73
C ARG A 355 21.45 -3.73 6.58
N ALA A 356 20.43 -3.01 6.13
CA ALA A 356 19.77 -3.33 4.86
C ALA A 356 20.84 -3.36 3.75
N PRO A 357 20.78 -4.30 2.79
CA PRO A 357 21.62 -4.19 1.60
C PRO A 357 21.34 -2.84 0.94
N ALA A 358 22.41 -2.19 0.47
CA ALA A 358 22.30 -0.94 -0.28
C ALA A 358 21.24 -1.09 -1.38
N PRO A 359 20.48 -0.03 -1.71
CA PRO A 359 19.51 -0.08 -2.80
C PRO A 359 20.22 -0.64 -4.04
N ALA A 360 19.71 -1.76 -4.56
CA ALA A 360 20.29 -2.33 -5.77
C ALA A 360 20.21 -1.27 -6.86
N PRO A 361 21.31 -0.95 -7.56
CA PRO A 361 21.24 -0.07 -8.72
C PRO A 361 20.20 -0.63 -9.68
N ALA A 362 19.34 0.22 -10.20
CA ALA A 362 18.35 -0.15 -11.21
C ALA A 362 19.05 -0.95 -12.31
N THR A 363 18.74 -2.24 -12.37
CA THR A 363 19.32 -3.13 -13.39
C THR A 363 18.95 -2.54 -14.74
N PRO A 364 19.91 -2.20 -15.62
CA PRO A 364 19.58 -1.77 -16.97
C PRO A 364 18.75 -2.86 -17.62
N ALA A 365 17.63 -2.47 -18.24
CA ALA A 365 16.77 -3.39 -18.97
C ALA A 365 17.64 -4.20 -19.95
N LEU A 366 17.66 -5.53 -19.77
CA LEU A 366 18.29 -6.44 -20.72
C LEU A 366 17.60 -6.24 -22.07
N PRO A 367 18.35 -6.00 -23.16
CA PRO A 367 17.76 -5.90 -24.49
C PRO A 367 17.02 -7.19 -24.83
N PRO A 368 15.90 -7.09 -25.59
CA PRO A 368 15.09 -8.24 -25.95
C PRO A 368 15.94 -9.30 -26.66
N ALA A 369 15.80 -10.55 -26.23
CA ALA A 369 16.51 -11.68 -26.80
C ALA A 369 16.24 -11.76 -28.33
N PRO A 370 17.27 -11.99 -29.17
CA PRO A 370 17.08 -12.11 -30.60
C PRO A 370 16.19 -13.32 -30.91
N ALA A 371 15.19 -13.10 -31.76
CA ALA A 371 14.29 -14.15 -32.21
C ALA A 371 15.08 -15.29 -32.90
N PRO A 372 14.71 -16.57 -32.69
CA PRO A 372 15.41 -17.67 -33.32
C PRO A 372 15.31 -17.57 -34.84
N ALA A 373 16.47 -17.61 -35.50
CA ALA A 373 16.59 -17.59 -36.94
C ALA A 373 15.84 -18.79 -37.53
N ARG A 374 14.80 -18.50 -38.32
CA ARG A 374 14.14 -19.51 -39.15
C ARG A 374 15.08 -19.85 -40.30
N HIS A 375 15.75 -20.99 -40.22
CA HIS A 375 16.34 -21.61 -41.40
C HIS A 375 15.22 -21.96 -42.38
N ARG A 376 15.39 -21.51 -43.62
CA ARG A 376 14.52 -21.77 -44.77
C ARG A 376 14.62 -23.22 -45.23
#